data_AF-A0A2T9YJN3-F1
#
_entry.id   AF-A0A2T9YJN3-F1
#
_cell.length_a   1.000
_cell.length_b   1.000
_cell.length_c   1.000
_cell.angle_alpha   90.00
_cell.angle_beta   90.00
_cell.angle_gamma   90.00
#
_symmetry.space_group_name_H-M   'P 1'
#
loop_
_entity.id
_entity.type
_entity.pdbx_description
1 polymer ?
#
loop_
_entity_poly.entity_id
_entity_poly.type
_entity_poly.pdbx_seq_one_letter_code
_entity_poly.pdbx_strand_id
1 'polypeptide(L)'
;MAISVLDNYDPNENCGILNLGFDILSNIFVESQNLKLLKVSRLFYEISENVSVQIRCRLWQDSCFMDICGSFNPITRGETTKFVMYSLKEWGSHKFIFALTKNDPFNSTYSSIYEYECRINNKKVAQVLPNGSRIRKIYSNSDKSGDKSNSTLEKKEKKYIVEPLFDINDIIPRCKFKDFELFEMAVNAYKIQIDVQKEHGIPSHMLVDGKNIVSIHKPLSEYAFVRCFLKVKSINIELTKCYLENISFDYDDFNQVFKRVLVVGSLESVKILMDYGKKT
;
A
#
# COMPACT_ATOMS: atom_id res chain seq x y z
N MET A 1 6.41 -53.61 32.88
CA MET A 1 5.18 -54.02 32.16
C MET A 1 4.77 -52.81 31.33
N ALA A 2 5.25 -52.75 30.08
CA ALA A 2 4.98 -51.66 29.16
C ALA A 2 3.70 -52.01 28.38
N ILE A 3 2.63 -51.25 28.59
CA ILE A 3 1.38 -51.42 27.85
C ILE A 3 1.52 -50.63 26.55
N SER A 4 1.61 -51.37 25.45
CA SER A 4 1.58 -50.87 24.08
C SER A 4 0.19 -50.29 23.77
N VAL A 5 0.08 -48.97 23.72
CA VAL A 5 -1.11 -48.26 23.23
C VAL A 5 -0.85 -47.75 21.81
N LEU A 6 -0.27 -48.58 20.96
CA LEU A 6 0.08 -48.21 19.57
C LEU A 6 -0.50 -49.15 18.50
N ASP A 7 -1.46 -50.02 18.85
CA ASP A 7 -1.95 -51.05 17.91
C ASP A 7 -3.29 -50.72 17.23
N ASN A 8 -3.77 -49.46 17.26
CA ASN A 8 -4.96 -49.03 16.51
C ASN A 8 -4.71 -47.70 15.78
N TYR A 9 -3.60 -47.58 15.07
CA TYR A 9 -3.42 -46.50 14.09
C TYR A 9 -3.69 -47.07 12.70
N ASP A 10 -4.88 -46.82 12.16
CA ASP A 10 -5.15 -47.05 10.74
C ASP A 10 -4.52 -45.90 9.94
N PRO A 11 -3.45 -46.14 9.17
CA PRO A 11 -2.80 -45.09 8.38
C PRO A 11 -3.69 -44.53 7.27
N ASN A 12 -4.86 -45.13 7.00
CA ASN A 12 -5.86 -44.65 6.06
C ASN A 12 -7.04 -43.92 6.73
N GLU A 13 -7.07 -43.82 8.07
CA GLU A 13 -8.10 -43.04 8.75
C GLU A 13 -7.82 -41.55 8.51
N ASN A 14 -8.66 -40.93 7.69
CA ASN A 14 -8.55 -39.52 7.34
C ASN A 14 -8.55 -38.72 8.65
N CYS A 15 -7.45 -38.06 8.99
CA CYS A 15 -7.28 -37.36 10.26
C CYS A 15 -8.52 -36.50 10.51
N GLY A 16 -9.28 -36.76 11.60
CA GLY A 16 -10.59 -36.14 11.83
C GLY A 16 -10.58 -34.61 11.80
N ILE A 17 -9.40 -34.00 12.00
CA ILE A 17 -9.17 -32.56 11.83
C ILE A 17 -9.42 -32.08 10.39
N LEU A 18 -9.09 -32.87 9.37
CA LEU A 18 -9.27 -32.51 7.95
C LEU A 18 -10.73 -32.61 7.50
N ASN A 19 -11.62 -33.18 8.31
CA ASN A 19 -13.06 -33.17 8.08
C ASN A 19 -13.73 -31.88 8.58
N LEU A 20 -12.96 -30.98 9.22
CA LEU A 20 -13.45 -29.67 9.61
C LEU A 20 -13.64 -28.77 8.38
N GLY A 21 -14.57 -27.82 8.47
CA GLY A 21 -14.81 -26.85 7.40
C GLY A 21 -13.61 -25.93 7.15
N PHE A 22 -13.54 -25.38 5.93
CA PHE A 22 -12.45 -24.51 5.48
C PHE A 22 -12.17 -23.34 6.44
N ASP A 23 -13.21 -22.71 6.98
CA ASP A 23 -13.06 -21.57 7.90
C ASP A 23 -12.40 -21.97 9.23
N ILE A 24 -12.77 -23.13 9.78
CA ILE A 24 -12.20 -23.65 11.03
C ILE A 24 -10.73 -24.03 10.80
N LEU A 25 -10.44 -24.72 9.70
CA LEU A 25 -9.08 -25.07 9.31
C LEU A 25 -8.22 -23.84 9.03
N SER A 26 -8.80 -22.80 8.42
CA SER A 26 -8.13 -21.52 8.20
C SER A 26 -7.79 -20.83 9.52
N ASN A 27 -8.69 -20.87 10.51
CA ASN A 27 -8.40 -20.37 11.86
C ASN A 27 -7.26 -21.15 12.51
N ILE A 28 -7.31 -22.49 12.48
CA ILE A 28 -6.25 -23.34 13.02
C ILE A 28 -4.91 -23.01 12.35
N PHE A 29 -4.92 -22.86 11.02
CA PHE A 29 -3.72 -22.54 10.26
C PHE A 29 -3.10 -21.19 10.69
N VAL A 30 -3.91 -20.13 10.77
CA VAL A 30 -3.47 -18.78 11.20
C VAL A 30 -2.95 -18.81 12.64
N GLU A 31 -3.73 -19.34 13.58
CA GLU A 31 -3.40 -19.33 15.01
C GLU A 31 -2.19 -20.20 15.35
N SER A 32 -2.03 -21.34 14.66
CA SER A 32 -0.93 -22.29 14.94
C SER A 32 0.45 -21.80 14.55
N GLN A 33 0.56 -20.85 13.61
CA GLN A 33 1.83 -20.36 13.05
C GLN A 33 2.81 -21.48 12.63
N ASN A 34 2.29 -22.63 12.21
CA ASN A 34 3.13 -23.79 11.91
C ASN A 34 3.19 -24.12 10.41
N LEU A 35 4.29 -23.77 9.73
CA LEU A 35 4.46 -24.02 8.29
C LEU A 35 4.48 -25.51 7.98
N LYS A 36 4.74 -26.37 8.97
CA LYS A 36 4.68 -27.81 8.78
C LYS A 36 3.25 -28.25 8.42
N LEU A 37 2.22 -27.47 8.75
CA LEU A 37 0.84 -27.76 8.34
C LEU A 37 0.67 -27.77 6.81
N LEU A 38 1.47 -27.01 6.07
CA LEU A 38 1.47 -27.03 4.60
C LEU A 38 1.87 -28.39 4.02
N LYS A 39 2.70 -29.13 4.77
CA LYS A 39 3.29 -30.40 4.32
C LYS A 39 2.46 -31.61 4.72
N VAL A 40 1.60 -31.48 5.73
CA VAL A 40 0.80 -32.60 6.25
C VAL A 40 -0.53 -32.76 5.53
N SER A 41 -1.02 -31.75 4.80
CA SER A 41 -2.26 -31.86 4.02
C SER A 41 -2.33 -30.89 2.86
N ARG A 42 -2.88 -31.37 1.74
CA ARG A 42 -3.25 -30.55 0.58
C ARG A 42 -4.23 -29.43 0.95
N LEU A 43 -5.15 -29.68 1.89
CA LEU A 43 -6.14 -28.69 2.30
C LEU A 43 -5.51 -27.51 3.03
N PHE A 44 -4.53 -27.75 3.91
CA PHE A 44 -3.76 -26.68 4.55
C PHE A 44 -2.88 -25.92 3.56
N TYR A 45 -2.34 -26.61 2.56
CA TYR A 45 -1.66 -25.95 1.46
C TYR A 45 -2.61 -25.00 0.69
N GLU A 46 -3.80 -25.47 0.31
CA GLU A 46 -4.81 -24.65 -0.38
C GLU A 46 -5.30 -23.47 0.49
N ILE A 47 -5.47 -23.68 1.80
CA ILE A 47 -5.76 -22.61 2.77
C ILE A 47 -4.68 -21.53 2.77
N SER A 48 -3.40 -21.93 2.73
CA SER A 48 -2.28 -20.99 2.74
C SER A 48 -2.18 -20.12 1.49
N GLU A 49 -2.75 -20.58 0.37
CA GLU A 49 -2.79 -19.84 -0.90
C GLU A 49 -4.01 -18.88 -0.96
N ASN A 50 -4.92 -18.92 0.01
CA ASN A 50 -6.12 -18.07 0.05
C ASN A 50 -5.80 -16.65 0.53
N VAL A 51 -6.00 -15.63 -0.31
CA VAL A 51 -5.69 -14.22 -0.02
C VAL A 51 -6.24 -13.72 1.33
N SER A 52 -7.46 -14.09 1.72
CA SER A 52 -8.04 -13.68 3.00
C SER A 52 -7.30 -14.30 4.19
N VAL A 53 -6.90 -15.56 4.08
CA VAL A 53 -6.08 -16.25 5.10
C VAL A 53 -4.69 -15.62 5.18
N GLN A 54 -4.10 -15.31 4.03
CA GLN A 54 -2.79 -14.65 3.96
C GLN A 54 -2.80 -13.27 4.62
N ILE A 55 -3.87 -12.48 4.42
CA ILE A 55 -4.06 -11.19 5.09
C ILE A 55 -4.19 -11.39 6.59
N ARG A 56 -4.99 -12.37 7.04
CA ARG A 56 -5.12 -12.66 8.47
C ARG A 56 -3.79 -13.05 9.12
N CYS A 57 -3.00 -13.91 8.48
CA CYS A 57 -1.64 -14.22 8.93
C CYS A 57 -0.80 -12.95 9.06
N ARG A 58 -0.90 -12.00 8.11
CA ARG A 58 -0.18 -10.73 8.17
C ARG A 58 -0.65 -9.84 9.33
N LEU A 59 -1.95 -9.61 9.46
CA LEU A 59 -2.50 -8.72 10.48
C LEU A 59 -2.26 -9.23 11.89
N TRP A 60 -2.37 -10.55 12.07
CA TRP A 60 -2.08 -11.20 13.34
C TRP A 60 -0.63 -10.99 13.79
N GLN A 61 0.32 -11.01 12.84
CA GLN A 61 1.71 -10.64 13.14
C GLN A 61 1.81 -9.19 13.60
N ASP A 62 1.25 -8.25 12.85
CA ASP A 62 1.33 -6.83 13.21
C ASP A 62 0.71 -6.57 14.61
N SER A 63 -0.36 -7.28 15.01
CA SER A 63 -0.94 -7.20 16.37
C SER A 63 -0.06 -7.82 17.47
N CYS A 64 0.50 -9.01 17.26
CA CYS A 64 1.38 -9.63 18.26
C CYS A 64 2.72 -8.87 18.41
N PHE A 65 3.14 -8.15 17.36
CA PHE A 65 4.28 -7.23 17.44
C PHE A 65 3.99 -6.02 18.35
N MET A 66 2.75 -5.52 18.39
CA MET A 66 2.37 -4.39 19.25
C MET A 66 2.19 -4.80 20.72
N ASP A 67 1.71 -6.02 20.99
CA ASP A 67 1.55 -6.51 22.37
C ASP A 67 2.87 -6.93 23.04
N ILE A 68 3.90 -7.29 22.26
CA ILE A 68 5.19 -7.76 22.80
C ILE A 68 6.25 -6.64 22.83
N CYS A 69 6.12 -5.58 22.04
CA CYS A 69 7.17 -4.55 21.90
C CYS A 69 6.92 -3.29 22.73
N GLY A 70 7.10 -3.40 24.06
CA GLY A 70 7.78 -2.35 24.83
C GLY A 70 9.31 -2.33 24.57
N SER A 71 9.84 -3.37 23.91
CA SER A 71 11.26 -3.51 23.61
C SER A 71 11.47 -4.28 22.31
N PHE A 72 12.07 -3.60 21.32
CA PHE A 72 12.58 -4.14 20.07
C PHE A 72 13.55 -5.30 20.35
N ASN A 73 13.20 -6.55 20.00
CA ASN A 73 14.16 -7.66 20.02
C ASN A 73 14.28 -8.33 18.63
N PRO A 74 15.45 -8.32 17.96
CA PRO A 74 15.61 -8.77 16.56
C PRO A 74 15.50 -10.28 16.33
N ILE A 75 15.53 -11.11 17.38
CA ILE A 75 15.71 -12.56 17.26
C ILE A 75 14.40 -13.27 16.84
N THR A 76 13.24 -12.85 17.34
CA THR A 76 11.93 -13.40 16.94
C THR A 76 11.50 -12.99 15.53
N ARG A 77 12.08 -11.93 14.95
CA ARG A 77 11.91 -11.61 13.52
C ARG A 77 12.40 -12.74 12.61
N GLY A 78 13.40 -13.52 12.99
CA GLY A 78 14.04 -14.47 12.08
C GLY A 78 13.15 -15.63 11.61
N GLU A 79 12.24 -16.12 12.45
CA GLU A 79 11.43 -17.32 12.16
C GLU A 79 10.01 -16.98 11.73
N THR A 80 9.36 -15.99 12.37
CA THR A 80 8.01 -15.53 12.01
C THR A 80 7.99 -14.71 10.71
N THR A 81 9.05 -13.95 10.41
CA THR A 81 9.20 -13.29 9.09
C THR A 81 9.48 -14.32 7.98
N LYS A 82 10.18 -15.42 8.29
CA LYS A 82 10.34 -16.56 7.36
C LYS A 82 9.02 -17.26 7.10
N PHE A 83 8.15 -17.42 8.11
CA PHE A 83 6.82 -18.01 7.96
C PHE A 83 6.04 -17.35 6.81
N VAL A 84 6.00 -16.01 6.78
CA VAL A 84 5.22 -15.21 5.82
C VAL A 84 5.92 -15.03 4.48
N MET A 85 7.24 -14.80 4.45
CA MET A 85 7.95 -14.63 3.18
C MET A 85 7.98 -15.92 2.33
N TYR A 86 7.94 -17.10 2.93
CA TYR A 86 7.98 -18.38 2.20
C TYR A 86 6.61 -18.96 1.85
N SER A 87 5.54 -18.61 2.57
CA SER A 87 4.20 -19.17 2.32
C SER A 87 3.36 -18.35 1.33
N LEU A 88 3.78 -17.15 0.96
CA LEU A 88 2.92 -16.18 0.29
C LEU A 88 3.43 -15.84 -1.11
N LYS A 89 3.18 -16.71 -2.08
CA LYS A 89 3.44 -16.44 -3.51
C LYS A 89 2.78 -15.13 -3.99
N GLU A 90 1.67 -14.75 -3.37
CA GLU A 90 0.80 -13.65 -3.81
C GLU A 90 1.10 -12.29 -3.15
N TRP A 91 2.13 -12.16 -2.31
CA TRP A 91 2.42 -10.89 -1.61
C TRP A 91 2.62 -9.68 -2.53
N GLY A 92 3.17 -9.91 -3.74
CA GLY A 92 3.33 -8.89 -4.78
C GLY A 92 2.15 -8.83 -5.76
N SER A 93 1.06 -9.55 -5.51
CA SER A 93 -0.09 -9.58 -6.39
C SER A 93 -1.05 -8.45 -6.05
N HIS A 94 -1.56 -7.80 -7.10
CA HIS A 94 -2.54 -6.73 -6.98
C HIS A 94 -3.80 -7.12 -6.19
N LYS A 95 -4.18 -8.41 -6.18
CA LYS A 95 -5.33 -8.90 -5.40
C LYS A 95 -5.04 -8.89 -3.91
N PHE A 96 -3.86 -9.39 -3.51
CA PHE A 96 -3.43 -9.35 -2.12
C PHE A 96 -3.30 -7.92 -1.63
N ILE A 97 -2.62 -7.06 -2.39
CA ILE A 97 -2.46 -5.65 -2.02
C ILE A 97 -3.80 -4.94 -1.92
N PHE A 98 -4.70 -5.12 -2.90
CA PHE A 98 -6.05 -4.53 -2.85
C PHE A 98 -6.83 -4.99 -1.60
N ALA A 99 -6.77 -6.27 -1.26
CA ALA A 99 -7.47 -6.76 -0.08
C ALA A 99 -6.79 -6.28 1.22
N LEU A 100 -5.46 -6.14 1.25
CA LEU A 100 -4.73 -5.55 2.39
C LEU A 100 -5.16 -4.10 2.64
N THR A 101 -5.32 -3.28 1.60
CA THR A 101 -5.78 -1.87 1.77
C THR A 101 -7.17 -1.75 2.37
N LYS A 102 -8.03 -2.75 2.16
CA LYS A 102 -9.38 -2.77 2.75
C LYS A 102 -9.39 -3.28 4.20
N ASN A 103 -8.46 -4.16 4.57
CA ASN A 103 -8.41 -4.74 5.92
C ASN A 103 -7.52 -3.96 6.90
N ASP A 104 -6.45 -3.31 6.42
CA ASP A 104 -5.53 -2.53 7.26
C ASP A 104 -5.10 -1.21 6.59
N PRO A 105 -6.04 -0.27 6.40
CA PRO A 105 -5.79 0.98 5.68
C PRO A 105 -4.75 1.91 6.36
N PHE A 106 -4.28 1.58 7.56
CA PHE A 106 -3.27 2.34 8.31
C PHE A 106 -1.88 1.70 8.27
N ASN A 107 -1.68 0.65 7.46
CA ASN A 107 -0.39 -0.01 7.34
C ASN A 107 0.71 0.96 6.87
N SER A 108 1.80 1.04 7.63
CA SER A 108 2.93 1.95 7.33
C SER A 108 3.80 1.48 6.16
N THR A 109 3.62 0.25 5.68
CA THR A 109 4.47 -0.34 4.64
C THR A 109 4.07 0.03 3.21
N TYR A 110 2.88 0.58 2.97
CA TYR A 110 2.38 0.89 1.60
C TYR A 110 3.34 1.74 0.78
N SER A 111 3.94 2.72 1.42
CA SER A 111 5.04 3.53 0.91
C SER A 111 6.18 2.70 0.30
N SER A 112 6.68 1.73 1.06
CA SER A 112 7.79 0.87 0.67
C SER A 112 7.38 -0.14 -0.41
N ILE A 113 6.15 -0.64 -0.34
CA ILE A 113 5.59 -1.51 -1.38
C ILE A 113 5.52 -0.74 -2.69
N TYR A 114 4.93 0.45 -2.70
CA TYR A 114 4.83 1.27 -3.92
C TYR A 114 6.21 1.54 -4.54
N GLU A 115 7.20 1.95 -3.74
CA GLU A 115 8.57 2.17 -4.21
C GLU A 115 9.18 0.91 -4.86
N TYR A 116 9.01 -0.25 -4.23
CA TYR A 116 9.50 -1.53 -4.73
C TYR A 116 8.83 -1.91 -6.06
N GLU A 117 7.51 -1.77 -6.15
CA GLU A 117 6.71 -2.17 -7.30
C GLU A 117 6.99 -1.28 -8.52
N CYS A 118 7.20 0.03 -8.31
CA CYS A 118 7.71 0.93 -9.35
C CYS A 118 9.06 0.46 -9.89
N ARG A 119 9.98 0.04 -9.00
CA ARG A 119 11.31 -0.43 -9.38
C ARG A 119 11.29 -1.72 -10.19
N ILE A 120 10.38 -2.65 -9.88
CA ILE A 120 10.27 -3.92 -10.61
C ILE A 120 9.36 -3.85 -11.85
N ASN A 121 8.65 -2.74 -12.06
CA ASN A 121 7.69 -2.48 -13.14
C ASN A 121 6.33 -3.16 -12.98
N ASN A 122 5.86 -3.36 -11.76
CA ASN A 122 4.56 -3.98 -11.51
C ASN A 122 3.43 -2.94 -11.56
N LYS A 123 2.96 -2.67 -12.78
CA LYS A 123 1.92 -1.67 -13.05
C LYS A 123 0.62 -1.91 -12.30
N LYS A 124 0.22 -3.18 -12.12
CA LYS A 124 -1.05 -3.51 -11.45
C LYS A 124 -1.04 -3.07 -10.00
N VAL A 125 0.03 -3.34 -9.27
CA VAL A 125 0.14 -2.90 -7.86
C VAL A 125 0.36 -1.39 -7.76
N ALA A 126 1.21 -0.84 -8.63
CA ALA A 126 1.43 0.62 -8.71
C ALA A 126 0.16 1.40 -9.08
N GLN A 127 -0.83 0.75 -9.71
CA GLN A 127 -2.14 1.34 -9.94
C GLN A 127 -3.05 1.20 -8.71
N VAL A 128 -3.07 0.04 -8.04
CA VAL A 128 -3.95 -0.22 -6.89
C VAL A 128 -3.63 0.71 -5.71
N LEU A 129 -2.35 0.88 -5.39
CA LEU A 129 -1.92 1.56 -4.16
C LEU A 129 -2.32 3.05 -4.10
N PRO A 130 -2.09 3.88 -5.13
CA PRO A 130 -2.54 5.27 -5.15
C PRO A 130 -4.07 5.42 -5.13
N ASN A 131 -4.83 4.43 -5.58
CA ASN A 131 -6.30 4.45 -5.50
C ASN A 131 -6.82 4.09 -4.10
N GLY A 132 -5.97 3.56 -3.22
CA GLY A 132 -6.34 3.25 -1.86
C GLY A 132 -6.51 4.51 -1.01
N SER A 133 -7.48 4.47 -0.11
CA SER A 133 -7.78 5.56 0.82
C SER A 133 -8.13 5.03 2.20
N ARG A 134 -8.03 5.92 3.19
CA ARG A 134 -8.35 5.66 4.60
C ARG A 134 -9.16 6.79 5.19
N ILE A 135 -9.89 6.48 6.25
CA ILE A 135 -10.73 7.44 6.97
C ILE A 135 -10.11 7.76 8.32
N ARG A 136 -9.74 9.03 8.54
CA ARG A 136 -9.33 9.51 9.85
C ARG A 136 -10.49 10.23 10.55
N LYS A 137 -10.76 9.82 11.79
CA LYS A 137 -11.72 10.51 12.67
C LYS A 137 -11.11 11.81 13.19
N ILE A 138 -11.88 12.89 13.17
CA ILE A 138 -11.58 14.12 13.88
C ILE A 138 -12.19 13.99 15.26
N TYR A 139 -11.36 14.07 16.29
CA TYR A 139 -11.83 14.21 17.66
C TYR A 139 -12.03 15.70 17.94
N SER A 140 -13.25 16.12 18.27
CA SER A 140 -13.50 17.46 18.77
C SER A 140 -13.04 17.53 20.23
N ASN A 141 -12.38 18.62 20.62
CA ASN A 141 -11.91 18.82 21.99
C ASN A 141 -13.04 18.86 23.05
N SER A 142 -14.31 18.88 22.63
CA SER A 142 -15.49 18.78 23.51
C SER A 142 -15.68 17.40 24.13
N ASP A 143 -15.09 16.35 23.58
CA ASP A 143 -15.22 14.98 24.12
C ASP A 143 -14.40 14.75 25.42
N LYS A 144 -13.61 15.74 25.86
CA LYS A 144 -12.80 15.67 27.09
C LYS A 144 -13.38 16.46 28.27
N SER A 145 -14.44 17.24 28.07
CA SER A 145 -15.11 17.96 29.16
C SER A 145 -16.45 17.28 29.44
N GLY A 146 -16.55 16.62 30.59
CA GLY A 146 -17.76 15.97 31.09
C GLY A 146 -18.86 16.96 31.52
N ASP A 147 -19.16 17.96 30.71
CA ASP A 147 -20.26 18.89 30.97
C ASP A 147 -21.50 18.51 30.17
N LYS A 148 -22.41 17.86 30.89
CA LYS A 148 -23.81 17.65 30.51
C LYS A 148 -24.51 19.01 30.43
N SER A 149 -24.42 19.69 29.29
CA SER A 149 -25.35 20.78 28.97
C SER A 149 -26.14 20.45 27.71
N ASN A 150 -27.45 20.31 27.92
CA ASN A 150 -28.43 20.11 26.87
C ASN A 150 -28.40 21.30 25.90
N SER A 151 -27.93 21.07 24.67
CA SER A 151 -28.27 21.97 23.56
C SER A 151 -28.73 21.14 22.35
N THR A 152 -30.02 21.26 22.10
CA THR A 152 -30.75 20.77 20.94
C THR A 152 -30.32 21.58 19.72
N LEU A 153 -29.36 21.05 18.96
CA LEU A 153 -29.18 21.27 17.52
C LEU A 153 -28.02 20.37 17.11
N GLU A 154 -28.36 19.19 16.58
CA GLU A 154 -27.41 18.30 15.91
C GLU A 154 -26.80 19.05 14.71
N LYS A 155 -25.79 19.89 14.96
CA LYS A 155 -24.82 20.21 13.93
C LYS A 155 -24.26 18.86 13.53
N LYS A 156 -24.55 18.45 12.29
CA LYS A 156 -23.91 17.30 11.64
C LYS A 156 -22.42 17.59 11.65
N GLU A 157 -21.76 17.22 12.74
CA GLU A 157 -20.35 17.49 12.92
C GLU A 157 -19.62 16.72 11.83
N LYS A 158 -18.81 17.46 11.09
CA LYS A 158 -17.86 16.89 10.15
C LYS A 158 -16.87 16.08 10.98
N LYS A 159 -17.01 14.76 10.95
CA LYS A 159 -16.30 13.81 11.83
C LYS A 159 -15.14 13.13 11.15
N TYR A 160 -15.05 13.21 9.82
CA TYR A 160 -14.13 12.39 9.04
C TYR A 160 -13.37 13.18 7.99
N ILE A 161 -12.08 12.86 7.87
CA ILE A 161 -11.20 13.26 6.78
C ILE A 161 -10.86 12.00 5.99
N VAL A 162 -10.87 12.13 4.68
CA VAL A 162 -10.44 11.07 3.77
C VAL A 162 -9.01 11.37 3.36
N GLU A 163 -8.13 10.39 3.50
CA GLU A 163 -6.71 10.52 3.23
C GLU A 163 -6.26 9.40 2.28
N PRO A 164 -5.20 9.63 1.48
CA PRO A 164 -4.56 8.54 0.77
C PRO A 164 -3.85 7.60 1.76
N LEU A 165 -3.55 6.38 1.32
CA LEU A 165 -2.79 5.43 2.16
C LEU A 165 -1.38 5.91 2.50
N PHE A 166 -0.78 6.69 1.60
CA PHE A 166 0.53 7.32 1.74
C PHE A 166 0.55 8.64 0.96
N ASP A 167 1.42 9.58 1.34
CA ASP A 167 1.64 10.79 0.55
C ASP A 167 2.54 10.47 -0.64
N ILE A 168 2.00 10.63 -1.84
CA ILE A 168 2.76 10.41 -3.06
C ILE A 168 3.93 11.39 -3.20
N ASN A 169 3.82 12.61 -2.69
CA ASN A 169 4.92 13.60 -2.70
C ASN A 169 6.13 13.15 -1.89
N ASP A 170 5.90 12.43 -0.78
CA ASP A 170 6.98 11.92 0.07
C ASP A 170 7.68 10.69 -0.51
N ILE A 171 7.02 10.01 -1.46
CA ILE A 171 7.43 8.70 -1.98
C ILE A 171 8.08 8.81 -3.34
N ILE A 172 7.50 9.61 -4.23
CA ILE A 172 7.99 9.78 -5.60
C ILE A 172 9.46 10.18 -5.72
N PRO A 173 10.02 11.05 -4.85
CA PRO A 173 11.44 11.33 -4.86
C PRO A 173 12.33 10.11 -4.65
N ARG A 174 11.83 9.02 -4.04
CA ARG A 174 12.56 7.78 -3.76
C ARG A 174 12.38 6.71 -4.84
N CYS A 175 11.27 6.76 -5.56
CA CYS A 175 10.95 5.81 -6.62
C CYS A 175 11.97 5.81 -7.77
N LYS A 176 12.12 4.65 -8.40
CA LYS A 176 12.85 4.47 -9.65
C LYS A 176 11.90 3.92 -10.70
N PHE A 177 11.60 4.72 -11.71
CA PHE A 177 10.68 4.36 -12.79
C PHE A 177 11.43 3.68 -13.93
N LYS A 178 10.95 2.49 -14.33
CA LYS A 178 11.47 1.75 -15.47
C LYS A 178 10.85 2.22 -16.79
N ASP A 179 9.61 2.67 -16.77
CA ASP A 179 8.91 3.21 -17.93
C ASP A 179 8.19 4.52 -17.62
N PHE A 180 7.85 5.23 -18.71
CA PHE A 180 7.12 6.50 -18.65
C PHE A 180 5.70 6.32 -18.10
N GLU A 181 5.05 5.21 -18.42
CA GLU A 181 3.67 4.95 -18.01
C GLU A 181 3.51 4.96 -16.49
N LEU A 182 4.41 4.32 -15.74
CA LEU A 182 4.39 4.36 -14.28
C LEU A 182 4.66 5.76 -13.72
N PHE A 183 5.56 6.51 -14.36
CA PHE A 183 5.83 7.89 -13.97
C PHE A 183 4.59 8.76 -14.21
N GLU A 184 3.94 8.60 -15.35
CA GLU A 184 2.72 9.32 -15.70
C GLU A 184 1.57 8.98 -14.74
N MET A 185 1.42 7.72 -14.34
CA MET A 185 0.46 7.32 -13.29
C MET A 185 0.71 8.08 -11.99
N ALA A 186 1.97 8.21 -11.57
CA ALA A 186 2.34 8.95 -10.37
C ALA A 186 2.05 10.45 -10.49
N VAL A 187 2.47 11.08 -11.60
CA VAL A 187 2.21 12.50 -11.86
C VAL A 187 0.72 12.80 -11.86
N ASN A 188 -0.09 11.90 -12.43
CA ASN A 188 -1.54 12.07 -12.54
C ASN A 188 -2.32 11.57 -11.33
N ALA A 189 -1.68 11.14 -10.24
CA ALA A 189 -2.39 10.61 -9.07
C ALA A 189 -3.35 11.63 -8.43
N TYR A 190 -3.08 12.94 -8.56
CA TYR A 190 -3.99 14.00 -8.10
C TYR A 190 -5.36 14.02 -8.81
N LYS A 191 -5.45 13.39 -10.00
CA LYS A 191 -6.69 13.23 -10.75
C LYS A 191 -7.54 12.07 -10.24
N ILE A 192 -7.00 11.21 -9.37
CA ILE A 192 -7.75 10.09 -8.79
C ILE A 192 -8.89 10.65 -7.95
N GLN A 193 -10.09 10.18 -8.23
CA GLN A 193 -11.31 10.50 -7.50
C GLN A 193 -11.87 9.22 -6.90
N ILE A 194 -12.25 9.30 -5.63
CA ILE A 194 -12.86 8.18 -4.90
C ILE A 194 -14.28 8.54 -4.48
N ASP A 195 -15.15 7.55 -4.50
CA ASP A 195 -16.52 7.64 -3.96
C ASP A 195 -16.51 7.17 -2.52
N VAL A 196 -16.57 8.12 -1.59
CA VAL A 196 -16.38 7.84 -0.16
C VAL A 196 -17.53 7.03 0.43
N GLN A 197 -18.76 7.30 0.00
CA GLN A 197 -19.93 6.53 0.43
C GLN A 197 -19.85 5.10 -0.07
N LYS A 198 -19.45 4.89 -1.32
CA LYS A 198 -19.30 3.54 -1.89
C LYS A 198 -18.15 2.76 -1.24
N GLU A 199 -17.02 3.43 -1.00
CA GLU A 199 -15.81 2.75 -0.53
C GLU A 199 -15.76 2.55 0.98
N HIS A 200 -16.29 3.50 1.75
CA HIS A 200 -16.16 3.54 3.20
C HIS A 200 -17.51 3.54 3.93
N GLY A 201 -18.63 3.61 3.20
CA GLY A 201 -19.96 3.69 3.80
C GLY A 201 -20.26 5.01 4.50
N ILE A 202 -19.44 6.05 4.28
CA ILE A 202 -19.56 7.34 4.98
C ILE A 202 -20.29 8.35 4.10
N PRO A 203 -21.45 8.88 4.54
CA PRO A 203 -22.18 9.87 3.76
C PRO A 203 -21.47 11.23 3.78
N SER A 204 -21.62 11.98 2.69
CA SER A 204 -20.90 13.25 2.47
C SER A 204 -21.06 14.29 3.59
N HIS A 205 -22.22 14.34 4.25
CA HIS A 205 -22.48 15.27 5.35
C HIS A 205 -21.63 15.04 6.61
N MET A 206 -21.01 13.87 6.75
CA MET A 206 -20.08 13.56 7.84
C MET A 206 -18.62 13.89 7.49
N LEU A 207 -18.33 14.25 6.24
CA LEU A 207 -16.99 14.56 5.74
C LEU A 207 -16.67 16.05 5.88
N VAL A 208 -15.41 16.36 6.16
CA VAL A 208 -14.93 17.76 6.19
C VAL A 208 -15.23 18.50 4.90
N ASP A 209 -15.02 17.85 3.76
CA ASP A 209 -15.22 18.47 2.45
C ASP A 209 -16.68 18.53 2.03
N GLY A 210 -17.59 17.84 2.74
CA GLY A 210 -19.03 17.80 2.42
C GLY A 210 -19.37 17.14 1.08
N LYS A 211 -18.39 16.53 0.40
CA LYS A 211 -18.52 15.96 -0.95
C LYS A 211 -18.35 14.45 -0.89
N ASN A 212 -19.17 13.73 -1.68
CA ASN A 212 -19.04 12.27 -1.78
C ASN A 212 -17.86 11.84 -2.67
N ILE A 213 -17.63 12.59 -3.76
CA ILE A 213 -16.49 12.37 -4.66
C ILE A 213 -15.37 13.31 -4.23
N VAL A 214 -14.23 12.75 -3.82
CA VAL A 214 -13.07 13.53 -3.33
C VAL A 214 -11.80 13.12 -4.05
N SER A 215 -10.88 14.08 -4.24
CA SER A 215 -9.50 13.80 -4.61
C SER A 215 -8.66 13.67 -3.36
N ILE A 216 -7.87 12.59 -3.28
CA ILE A 216 -7.06 12.25 -2.10
C ILE A 216 -5.60 12.62 -2.24
N HIS A 217 -5.13 12.91 -3.46
CA HIS A 217 -3.74 13.29 -3.71
C HIS A 217 -3.67 14.74 -4.12
N LYS A 218 -2.63 15.43 -3.63
CA LYS A 218 -2.23 16.73 -4.18
C LYS A 218 -1.40 16.51 -5.44
N PRO A 219 -1.34 17.50 -6.36
CA PRO A 219 -0.35 17.51 -7.42
C PRO A 219 1.07 17.30 -6.85
N LEU A 220 1.96 16.72 -7.65
CA LEU A 220 3.35 16.63 -7.25
C LEU A 220 3.93 18.03 -7.09
N SER A 221 4.62 18.24 -5.98
CA SER A 221 5.48 19.38 -5.75
C SER A 221 6.61 19.37 -6.77
N GLU A 222 7.06 20.56 -7.13
CA GLU A 222 8.19 20.78 -8.04
C GLU A 222 9.43 19.98 -7.59
N TYR A 223 9.78 20.04 -6.30
CA TYR A 223 10.85 19.23 -5.73
C TYR A 223 10.67 17.73 -6.00
N ALA A 224 9.48 17.18 -5.75
CA ALA A 224 9.24 15.76 -5.98
C ALA A 224 9.31 15.39 -7.46
N PHE A 225 8.81 16.26 -8.32
CA PHE A 225 8.83 16.09 -9.77
C PHE A 225 10.27 16.08 -10.29
N VAL A 226 11.07 17.10 -9.99
CA VAL A 226 12.48 17.23 -10.41
C VAL A 226 13.28 16.02 -9.95
N ARG A 227 13.20 15.66 -8.66
CA ARG A 227 13.96 14.53 -8.08
C ARG A 227 13.60 13.20 -8.72
N CYS A 228 12.33 13.02 -9.06
CA CYS A 228 11.88 11.83 -9.76
C CYS A 228 12.36 11.80 -11.21
N PHE A 229 12.20 12.90 -11.94
CA PHE A 229 12.62 13.03 -13.33
C PHE A 229 14.12 12.71 -13.50
N LEU A 230 14.97 13.24 -12.61
CA LEU A 230 16.41 13.00 -12.61
C LEU A 230 16.79 11.51 -12.44
N LYS A 231 15.89 10.66 -11.95
CA LYS A 231 16.12 9.22 -11.70
C LYS A 231 15.60 8.31 -12.81
N VAL A 232 14.85 8.83 -13.78
CA VAL A 232 14.31 8.02 -14.88
C VAL A 232 15.46 7.51 -15.75
N LYS A 233 15.38 6.24 -16.18
CA LYS A 233 16.46 5.58 -16.94
C LYS A 233 16.55 6.03 -18.39
N SER A 234 15.46 6.47 -18.98
CA SER A 234 15.37 6.92 -20.38
C SER A 234 14.39 8.09 -20.46
N ILE A 235 14.77 9.14 -21.19
CA ILE A 235 13.95 10.34 -21.34
C ILE A 235 13.54 10.47 -22.81
N ASN A 236 12.24 10.29 -23.07
CA ASN A 236 11.63 10.49 -24.37
C ASN A 236 11.01 11.88 -24.49
N ILE A 237 10.42 12.16 -25.66
CA ILE A 237 9.82 13.46 -25.98
C ILE A 237 8.63 13.72 -25.04
N GLU A 238 7.81 12.70 -24.78
CA GLU A 238 6.63 12.77 -23.93
C GLU A 238 6.99 13.18 -22.50
N LEU A 239 8.01 12.53 -21.92
CA LEU A 239 8.50 12.86 -20.58
C LEU A 239 9.11 14.27 -20.53
N THR A 240 9.78 14.70 -21.61
CA THR A 240 10.34 16.05 -21.70
C THR A 240 9.24 17.11 -21.70
N LYS A 241 8.17 16.90 -22.49
CA LYS A 241 7.00 17.80 -22.52
C LYS A 241 6.28 17.83 -21.19
N CYS A 242 6.01 16.66 -20.62
CA CYS A 242 5.38 16.53 -19.30
C CYS A 242 6.19 17.30 -18.23
N TYR A 243 7.52 17.23 -18.29
CA TYR A 243 8.39 17.97 -17.39
C TYR A 243 8.30 19.49 -17.56
N LEU A 244 8.35 19.99 -18.80
CA LEU A 244 8.22 21.42 -19.10
C LEU A 244 6.85 22.00 -18.72
N GLU A 245 5.79 21.20 -18.75
CA GLU A 245 4.42 21.64 -18.41
C GLU A 245 4.18 21.76 -16.89
N ASN A 246 5.00 21.11 -16.05
CA ASN A 246 4.73 20.97 -14.62
C ASN A 246 5.73 21.69 -13.71
N ILE A 247 6.75 22.36 -14.26
CA ILE A 247 7.84 22.97 -13.49
C ILE A 247 8.10 24.41 -13.95
N SER A 248 8.37 25.27 -12.98
CA SER A 248 8.95 26.59 -13.19
C SER A 248 10.46 26.54 -12.98
N PHE A 249 11.23 26.92 -13.99
CA PHE A 249 12.67 26.78 -13.90
C PHE A 249 13.31 27.92 -13.14
N ASP A 250 14.02 27.59 -12.06
CA ASP A 250 15.24 28.33 -11.78
C ASP A 250 16.41 27.81 -12.65
N TYR A 251 17.48 28.58 -12.69
CA TYR A 251 18.64 28.28 -13.53
C TYR A 251 19.34 26.97 -13.15
N ASP A 252 19.37 26.62 -11.86
CA ASP A 252 20.08 25.45 -11.35
C ASP A 252 19.31 24.16 -11.63
N ASP A 253 17.99 24.17 -11.46
CA ASP A 253 17.11 23.07 -11.79
C ASP A 253 17.08 22.81 -13.29
N PHE A 254 17.03 23.85 -14.12
CA PHE A 254 17.13 23.72 -15.57
C PHE A 254 18.46 23.06 -15.96
N ASN A 255 19.58 23.52 -15.41
CA ASN A 255 20.90 22.97 -15.73
C ASN A 255 21.06 21.50 -15.31
N GLN A 256 20.56 21.12 -14.14
CA GLN A 256 20.61 19.73 -13.69
C GLN A 256 19.81 18.81 -14.62
N VAL A 257 18.62 19.26 -15.03
CA VAL A 257 17.78 18.49 -15.96
C VAL A 257 18.37 18.47 -17.35
N PHE A 258 18.89 19.59 -17.85
CA PHE A 258 19.54 19.63 -19.16
C PHE A 258 20.71 18.64 -19.22
N LYS A 259 21.59 18.64 -18.21
CA LYS A 259 22.68 17.65 -18.08
C LYS A 259 22.14 16.22 -18.09
N ARG A 260 21.01 15.96 -17.42
CA ARG A 260 20.41 14.63 -17.40
C ARG A 260 19.90 14.22 -18.79
N VAL A 261 19.17 15.09 -19.48
CA VAL A 261 18.62 14.82 -20.81
C VAL A 261 19.73 14.63 -21.84
N LEU A 262 20.86 15.32 -21.72
CA LEU A 262 22.05 15.06 -22.56
C LEU A 262 22.58 13.64 -22.43
N VAL A 263 22.44 13.00 -21.26
CA VAL A 263 23.00 11.66 -20.97
C VAL A 263 22.01 10.55 -21.30
N VAL A 264 20.73 10.71 -20.95
CA VAL A 264 19.73 9.62 -21.05
C VAL A 264 18.55 9.95 -21.97
N GLY A 265 18.56 11.12 -22.60
CA GLY A 265 17.49 11.61 -23.45
C GLY A 265 17.72 11.35 -24.93
N SER A 266 16.64 11.46 -25.71
CA SER A 266 16.74 11.49 -27.18
C SER A 266 17.31 12.82 -27.67
N LEU A 267 17.91 12.84 -28.87
CA LEU A 267 18.35 14.08 -29.51
C LEU A 267 17.23 15.12 -29.59
N GLU A 268 16.00 14.67 -29.83
CA GLU A 268 14.84 15.54 -29.93
C GLU A 268 14.45 16.15 -28.58
N SER A 269 14.54 15.37 -27.50
CA SER A 269 14.37 15.87 -26.12
C SER A 269 15.38 16.97 -25.78
N VAL A 270 16.64 16.81 -26.21
CA VAL A 270 17.68 17.84 -26.03
C VAL A 270 17.32 19.12 -26.76
N LYS A 271 16.91 19.04 -28.04
CA LYS A 271 16.50 20.21 -28.83
C LYS A 271 15.33 20.95 -28.18
N ILE A 272 14.32 20.21 -27.71
CA ILE A 272 13.15 20.79 -27.02
C ILE A 272 13.59 21.60 -25.80
N LEU A 273 14.47 21.06 -24.96
CA LEU A 273 14.98 21.80 -23.80
C LEU A 273 15.83 23.00 -24.21
N MET A 274 16.70 22.88 -25.23
CA MET A 274 17.49 24.02 -25.71
C MET A 274 16.61 25.16 -26.20
N ASP A 275 15.55 24.85 -26.94
CA ASP A 275 14.64 25.88 -27.47
C ASP A 275 13.74 26.47 -26.39
N TYR A 276 13.42 25.71 -25.35
CA TYR A 276 12.78 26.25 -24.15
C TYR A 276 13.70 27.27 -23.45
N GLY A 277 14.95 26.88 -23.16
CA GLY A 277 15.92 27.72 -22.46
C GLY A 277 16.37 28.98 -23.21
N LYS A 278 16.14 29.07 -24.53
CA LYS A 278 16.35 30.32 -25.30
C LYS A 278 15.20 31.33 -25.16
N LYS A 279 14.02 30.88 -24.74
CA LYS A 279 12.79 31.69 -24.70
C LYS A 279 12.52 32.28 -23.32
N THR A 280 12.98 31.62 -22.27
CA THR A 280 13.04 32.09 -20.88
C THR A 280 14.32 32.85 -20.61
#